data_AF-A0A3E1NE01-F1
#
_entry.id   AF-A0A3E1NE01-F1
#
_cell.length_a   1.000
_cell.length_b   1.000
_cell.length_c   1.000
_cell.angle_alpha   90.00
_cell.angle_beta   90.00
_cell.angle_gamma   90.00
#
_symmetry.space_group_name_H-M   'P 1'
#
loop_
_entity.id
_entity.type
_entity.pdbx_description
1 polymer ?
#
loop_
_entity_poly.entity_id
_entity_poly.type
_entity_poly.pdbx_seq_one_letter_code
_entity_poly.pdbx_strand_id
1 'polypeptide(L)'
;MKQGSFIKSTPLLNDTVFENTVLFITEYNDKGAMGFIINQQFPRKLNELEAFKHITPFPLYLGGPVDQEHLYFIHQRPDLITGGTPITSSIFFGGDFQSAIKHIHNNTLTQKDIKIFIGYCGWDNLELDEEIAEGSWVVLNIEDNPNNAFL
;
A
#
# COMPACT_ATOMS: atom_id res chain seq x y z
N MET A 1 -15.00 -10.41 -2.21
CA MET A 1 -13.90 -9.62 -1.63
C MET A 1 -14.42 -8.21 -1.27
N LYS A 2 -13.67 -7.36 -0.56
CA LYS A 2 -14.01 -5.93 -0.40
C LYS A 2 -12.77 -5.05 -0.33
N GLN A 3 -12.95 -3.76 -0.59
CA GLN A 3 -11.94 -2.72 -0.29
C GLN A 3 -11.58 -2.76 1.21
N GLY A 4 -10.30 -2.55 1.52
CA GLY A 4 -9.75 -2.61 2.88
C GLY A 4 -9.39 -4.04 3.36
N SER A 5 -9.56 -5.05 2.51
CA SER A 5 -9.16 -6.42 2.83
C SER A 5 -7.67 -6.66 2.59
N PHE A 6 -7.14 -7.65 3.29
CA PHE A 6 -5.79 -8.15 3.11
C PHE A 6 -5.80 -9.48 2.39
N ILE A 7 -4.84 -9.71 1.51
CA ILE A 7 -4.62 -10.99 0.87
C ILE A 7 -3.17 -11.42 1.04
N LYS A 8 -2.93 -12.73 1.11
CA LYS A 8 -1.60 -13.31 1.21
C LYS A 8 -1.39 -14.29 0.05
N SER A 9 -0.22 -14.21 -0.58
CA SER A 9 0.16 -15.14 -1.64
C SER A 9 0.23 -16.57 -1.11
N THR A 10 -0.21 -17.53 -1.90
CA THR A 10 -0.02 -18.96 -1.61
C THR A 10 1.24 -19.51 -2.32
N PRO A 11 1.64 -20.77 -2.05
CA PRO A 11 2.75 -21.39 -2.77
C PRO A 11 2.57 -21.49 -4.29
N LEU A 12 1.35 -21.30 -4.82
CA LEU A 12 1.12 -21.23 -6.27
C LEU A 12 1.82 -20.04 -6.93
N LEU A 13 2.12 -19.01 -6.15
CA LEU A 13 2.81 -17.80 -6.60
C LEU A 13 4.32 -17.82 -6.27
N ASN A 14 4.88 -18.97 -5.88
CA ASN A 14 6.34 -19.11 -5.72
C ASN A 14 7.06 -18.84 -7.06
N ASP A 15 8.29 -18.34 -6.99
CA ASP A 15 9.09 -17.96 -8.16
C ASP A 15 8.48 -16.83 -9.02
N THR A 16 7.46 -16.12 -8.51
CA THR A 16 6.89 -14.92 -9.12
C THR A 16 7.28 -13.67 -8.33
N VAL A 17 6.93 -12.49 -8.88
CA VAL A 17 7.08 -11.20 -8.16
C VAL A 17 6.19 -11.11 -6.90
N PHE A 18 5.24 -12.02 -6.74
CA PHE A 18 4.31 -12.08 -5.62
C PHE A 18 4.65 -13.13 -4.56
N GLU A 19 5.81 -13.78 -4.67
CA GLU A 19 6.23 -14.77 -3.68
C GLU A 19 6.33 -14.17 -2.27
N ASN A 20 5.71 -14.83 -1.29
CA ASN A 20 5.68 -14.42 0.12
C ASN A 20 5.16 -13.01 0.38
N THR A 21 4.26 -12.52 -0.48
CA THR A 21 3.69 -11.18 -0.36
C THR A 21 2.40 -11.16 0.47
N VAL A 22 2.19 -10.03 1.15
CA VAL A 22 0.91 -9.64 1.74
C VAL A 22 0.51 -8.34 1.07
N LEU A 23 -0.72 -8.28 0.56
CA LEU A 23 -1.25 -7.12 -0.13
C LEU A 23 -2.43 -6.53 0.64
N PHE A 24 -2.53 -5.20 0.61
CA PHE A 24 -3.68 -4.44 1.09
C PHE A 24 -4.47 -3.91 -0.09
N ILE A 25 -5.76 -4.26 -0.19
CA ILE A 25 -6.62 -3.85 -1.29
C ILE A 25 -7.21 -2.47 -1.01
N THR A 26 -6.80 -1.49 -1.80
CA THR A 26 -7.23 -0.08 -1.70
C THR A 26 -8.37 0.25 -2.64
N GLU A 27 -8.63 -0.53 -3.67
CA GLU A 27 -9.80 -0.37 -4.52
C GLU A 27 -10.33 -1.74 -4.92
N TYR A 28 -11.66 -1.89 -4.94
CA TYR A 28 -12.34 -3.09 -5.43
C TYR A 28 -13.75 -2.70 -5.88
N ASN A 29 -13.98 -2.68 -7.20
CA ASN A 29 -15.24 -2.26 -7.82
C ASN A 29 -15.47 -3.00 -9.16
N ASP A 30 -16.47 -2.57 -9.92
CA ASP A 30 -16.88 -3.15 -11.21
C ASP A 30 -15.87 -2.94 -12.35
N LYS A 31 -14.86 -2.10 -12.14
CA LYS A 31 -13.75 -1.89 -13.09
C LYS A 31 -12.54 -2.76 -12.78
N GLY A 32 -12.45 -3.32 -11.58
CA GLY A 32 -11.31 -4.12 -11.15
C GLY A 32 -10.91 -3.86 -9.71
N ALA A 33 -9.64 -4.15 -9.40
CA ALA A 33 -9.07 -3.97 -8.08
C ALA A 33 -7.69 -3.31 -8.12
N MET A 34 -7.33 -2.67 -7.02
CA MET A 34 -6.01 -2.08 -6.80
C MET A 34 -5.56 -2.40 -5.39
N GLY A 35 -4.27 -2.70 -5.22
CA GLY A 35 -3.67 -2.88 -3.91
C GLY A 35 -2.17 -2.65 -3.90
N PHE A 36 -1.59 -2.74 -2.71
CA PHE A 36 -0.15 -2.57 -2.49
C PHE A 36 0.41 -3.77 -1.76
N ILE A 37 1.58 -4.25 -2.19
CA ILE A 37 2.42 -5.14 -1.38
C ILE A 37 2.92 -4.34 -0.16
N ILE A 38 2.58 -4.81 1.04
CA ILE A 38 2.82 -4.06 2.28
C ILE A 38 4.07 -4.52 3.04
N ASN A 39 4.59 -5.71 2.73
CA ASN A 39 5.64 -6.39 3.48
C ASN A 39 6.97 -6.47 2.72
N GLN A 40 7.13 -5.72 1.63
CA GLN A 40 8.35 -5.70 0.84
C GLN A 40 8.96 -4.30 0.80
N GLN A 41 10.05 -4.10 1.53
CA GLN A 41 10.79 -2.84 1.50
C GLN A 41 11.56 -2.70 0.19
N PHE A 42 11.54 -1.50 -0.36
CA PHE A 42 12.37 -1.15 -1.50
C PHE A 42 13.82 -0.94 -1.05
N PRO A 43 14.84 -1.35 -1.83
CA PRO A 43 16.24 -1.24 -1.41
C PRO A 43 16.71 0.18 -1.12
N ARG A 44 16.04 1.17 -1.74
CA ARG A 44 16.33 2.59 -1.56
C ARG A 44 15.29 3.26 -0.68
N LYS A 45 15.74 4.25 0.09
CA LYS A 45 14.89 5.16 0.87
C LYS A 45 14.44 6.35 0.03
N LEU A 46 13.41 7.04 0.51
CA LEU A 46 12.86 8.22 -0.17
C LEU A 46 13.92 9.30 -0.40
N ASN A 47 14.75 9.58 0.60
CA ASN A 47 15.82 10.58 0.53
C ASN A 47 16.96 10.22 -0.43
N GLU A 48 16.97 9.00 -0.98
CA GLU A 48 17.95 8.61 -1.99
C GLU A 48 17.46 8.90 -3.39
N LEU A 49 16.17 9.23 -3.58
CA LEU A 49 15.64 9.73 -4.84
C LEU A 49 16.02 11.20 -5.03
N GLU A 50 16.46 11.58 -6.23
CA GLU A 50 17.00 12.92 -6.51
C GLU A 50 16.00 14.04 -6.14
N ALA A 51 14.71 13.83 -6.43
CA ALA A 51 13.64 14.78 -6.11
C ALA A 51 13.43 15.00 -4.60
N PHE A 52 13.88 14.07 -3.75
CA PHE A 52 13.64 14.08 -2.30
C PHE A 52 14.94 14.05 -1.47
N LYS A 53 16.09 14.34 -2.08
CA LYS A 53 17.42 14.26 -1.42
C LYS A 53 17.59 15.10 -0.15
N HIS A 54 16.72 16.09 0.05
CA HIS A 54 16.71 16.98 1.21
C HIS A 54 15.79 16.50 2.34
N ILE A 55 15.01 15.43 2.10
CA ILE A 55 14.08 14.88 3.09
C ILE A 55 14.83 13.96 4.05
N THR A 56 14.38 13.88 5.30
CA THR A 56 14.87 12.92 6.29
C THR A 56 14.75 11.49 5.75
N PRO A 57 15.70 10.59 6.05
CA PRO A 57 15.62 9.22 5.57
C PRO A 57 14.32 8.52 5.95
N PHE A 58 13.56 8.10 4.94
CA PHE A 58 12.24 7.50 5.12
C PHE A 58 12.11 6.21 4.27
N PRO A 59 11.60 5.10 4.84
CA PRO A 59 11.44 3.86 4.10
C PRO A 59 10.53 3.98 2.88
N LEU A 60 10.88 3.28 1.80
CA LEU A 60 10.00 3.01 0.67
C LEU A 60 9.67 1.53 0.63
N TYR A 61 8.52 1.22 0.04
CA TYR A 61 8.06 -0.14 -0.17
C TYR A 61 7.85 -0.37 -1.67
N LEU A 62 8.09 -1.60 -2.12
CA LEU A 62 7.66 -2.01 -3.45
C LEU A 62 6.16 -2.27 -3.36
N GLY A 63 5.34 -1.46 -4.03
CA GLY A 63 3.89 -1.58 -3.97
C GLY A 63 3.34 -2.58 -4.99
N GLY A 64 4.05 -2.80 -6.10
CA GLY A 64 3.70 -3.81 -7.10
C GLY A 64 4.40 -3.58 -8.44
N PRO A 65 4.07 -4.39 -9.46
CA PRO A 65 4.72 -4.35 -10.76
C PRO A 65 4.23 -3.21 -11.67
N VAL A 66 3.06 -2.62 -11.38
CA VAL A 66 2.45 -1.60 -12.21
C VAL A 66 2.93 -0.20 -11.78
N ASP A 67 3.20 0.65 -12.76
CA ASP A 67 3.49 2.07 -12.56
C ASP A 67 4.64 2.40 -11.58
N GLN A 68 5.76 1.69 -11.73
CA GLN A 68 6.95 1.81 -10.86
C GLN A 68 7.73 3.13 -11.01
N GLU A 69 7.26 4.06 -11.84
CA GLU A 69 7.82 5.41 -11.95
C GLU A 69 7.18 6.40 -10.96
N HIS A 70 6.04 6.05 -10.36
CA HIS A 70 5.30 6.93 -9.46
C HIS A 70 5.29 6.44 -8.01
N LEU A 71 5.14 7.42 -7.11
CA LEU A 71 4.98 7.19 -5.69
C LEU A 71 3.51 7.22 -5.29
N TYR A 72 3.16 6.26 -4.45
CA TYR A 72 1.84 6.12 -3.85
C TYR A 72 1.98 6.09 -2.34
N PHE A 73 0.92 6.38 -1.59
CA PHE A 73 0.96 6.25 -0.14
C PHE A 73 -0.40 5.98 0.46
N ILE A 74 -0.39 5.32 1.63
CA ILE A 74 -1.53 5.20 2.53
C ILE A 74 -1.15 5.72 3.90
N HIS A 75 -2.11 6.30 4.63
CA HIS A 75 -1.85 6.93 5.93
C HIS A 75 -3.06 6.84 6.87
N GLN A 76 -2.82 7.12 8.15
CA GLN A 76 -3.86 7.20 9.20
C GLN A 76 -4.05 8.62 9.76
N ARG A 77 -3.57 9.62 9.03
CA ARG A 77 -3.50 11.02 9.49
C ARG A 77 -4.30 11.97 8.60
N PRO A 78 -5.64 11.83 8.55
CA PRO A 78 -6.50 12.73 7.78
C PRO A 78 -6.47 14.17 8.35
N ASP A 79 -5.99 14.35 9.58
CA ASP A 79 -5.75 15.65 10.22
C ASP A 79 -4.53 16.39 9.65
N LEU A 80 -3.54 15.67 9.10
CA LEU A 80 -2.32 16.24 8.53
C LEU A 80 -2.28 16.20 7.00
N ILE A 81 -2.92 15.21 6.39
CA ILE A 81 -2.95 15.02 4.94
C ILE A 81 -4.40 15.05 4.48
N THR A 82 -4.78 16.15 3.83
CA THR A 82 -6.13 16.35 3.31
C THR A 82 -6.31 15.73 1.93
N GLY A 83 -7.54 15.39 1.55
CA GLY A 83 -7.88 14.91 0.22
C GLY A 83 -7.59 13.42 -0.04
N GLY A 84 -7.19 12.67 1.00
CA GLY A 84 -7.06 11.21 0.91
C GLY A 84 -8.42 10.53 0.79
N THR A 85 -8.48 9.45 0.02
CA THR A 85 -9.69 8.63 -0.15
C THR A 85 -9.80 7.64 1.02
N PRO A 86 -10.90 7.64 1.80
CA PRO A 86 -11.07 6.68 2.89
C PRO A 86 -11.20 5.25 2.36
N ILE A 87 -10.39 4.34 2.89
CA ILE A 87 -10.38 2.90 2.55
C ILE A 87 -11.04 2.09 3.67
N THR A 88 -10.69 2.43 4.90
CA THR A 88 -11.31 1.91 6.13
C THR A 88 -11.65 3.08 7.05
N SER A 89 -12.10 2.79 8.27
CA SER A 89 -12.33 3.83 9.30
C SER A 89 -11.05 4.56 9.72
N SER A 90 -9.87 3.97 9.50
CA SER A 90 -8.58 4.49 9.96
C SER A 90 -7.53 4.65 8.87
N ILE A 91 -7.73 4.08 7.68
CA ILE A 91 -6.75 4.11 6.59
C ILE A 91 -7.29 4.89 5.40
N PHE A 92 -6.46 5.79 4.89
CA PHE A 92 -6.72 6.64 3.75
C PHE A 92 -5.67 6.40 2.68
N PHE A 93 -6.10 6.42 1.41
CA PHE A 93 -5.23 6.33 0.24
C PHE A 93 -5.01 7.70 -0.39
N GLY A 94 -3.74 8.04 -0.62
CA GLY A 94 -3.34 9.29 -1.26
C GLY A 94 -3.71 10.53 -0.44
N GLY A 95 -3.91 11.63 -1.14
CA GLY A 95 -4.13 12.96 -0.56
C GLY A 95 -3.04 13.94 -0.97
N ASP A 96 -2.93 15.06 -0.25
CA ASP A 96 -1.92 16.08 -0.52
C ASP A 96 -0.51 15.55 -0.22
N PHE A 97 0.16 15.12 -1.28
CA PHE A 97 1.52 14.58 -1.23
C PHE A 97 2.53 15.60 -0.71
N GLN A 98 2.37 16.90 -1.02
CA GLN A 98 3.29 17.92 -0.52
C GLN A 98 3.19 18.05 1.01
N SER A 99 1.98 17.98 1.56
CA SER A 99 1.76 17.93 3.01
C SER A 99 2.37 16.69 3.64
N ALA A 100 2.21 15.51 3.03
CA ALA A 100 2.83 14.28 3.51
C ALA A 100 4.36 14.40 3.62
N ILE A 101 5.01 14.88 2.55
CA ILE A 101 6.48 15.06 2.51
C ILE A 101 6.95 16.09 3.54
N LYS A 102 6.23 17.22 3.68
CA LYS A 102 6.53 18.24 4.69
C LYS A 102 6.46 17.67 6.10
N HIS A 103 5.43 16.89 6.40
CA HIS A 103 5.25 16.32 7.73
C HIS A 103 6.24 15.19 8.04
N ILE A 104 6.68 14.43 7.04
CA ILE A 104 7.78 13.47 7.15
C ILE A 104 9.08 14.20 7.48
N HIS A 105 9.43 15.24 6.71
CA HIS A 105 10.65 16.03 6.93
C HIS A 105 10.69 16.66 8.34
N ASN A 106 9.53 17.08 8.84
CA ASN A 106 9.41 17.67 10.18
C ASN A 106 9.30 16.63 11.30
N ASN A 107 9.42 15.33 11.01
CA ASN A 107 9.27 14.21 11.95
C ASN A 107 7.91 14.17 12.68
N THR A 108 6.87 14.76 12.08
CA THR A 108 5.49 14.74 12.60
C THR A 108 4.64 13.60 12.01
N LEU A 109 5.11 13.02 10.91
CA LEU A 109 4.68 11.73 10.39
C LEU A 109 5.84 10.75 10.48
N THR A 110 5.56 9.55 10.98
CA THR A 110 6.52 8.46 11.09
C THR A 110 6.06 7.27 10.27
N GLN A 111 6.92 6.25 10.16
CA GLN A 111 6.56 4.98 9.51
C GLN A 111 5.37 4.24 10.15
N LYS A 112 4.93 4.65 11.34
CA LYS A 112 3.71 4.14 11.98
C LYS A 112 2.43 4.80 11.45
N ASP A 113 2.56 5.97 10.83
CA ASP A 113 1.44 6.81 10.40
C ASP A 113 1.19 6.73 8.90
N ILE A 114 2.25 6.46 8.12
CA ILE A 114 2.24 6.50 6.65
C ILE A 114 3.21 5.46 6.06
N LYS A 115 2.79 4.81 4.98
CA LYS A 115 3.62 3.94 4.16
C LYS A 115 3.63 4.46 2.73
N ILE A 116 4.83 4.60 2.15
CA ILE A 116 5.04 5.10 0.78
C ILE A 116 5.53 3.96 -0.09
N PHE A 117 4.93 3.82 -1.27
CA PHE A 117 5.13 2.75 -2.22
C PHE A 117 5.67 3.28 -3.56
N ILE A 118 6.45 2.44 -4.23
CA ILE A 118 6.74 2.56 -5.67
C ILE A 118 5.84 1.56 -6.40
N GLY A 119 5.02 2.05 -7.32
CA GLY A 119 4.06 1.24 -8.05
C GLY A 119 2.96 0.61 -7.20
N TYR A 120 2.12 -0.20 -7.85
CA TYR A 120 0.97 -0.88 -7.26
C TYR A 120 0.67 -2.22 -7.96
N CYS A 121 -0.22 -3.00 -7.36
CA CYS A 121 -0.82 -4.19 -7.98
C CYS A 121 -2.21 -3.84 -8.48
N GLY A 122 -2.48 -4.10 -9.76
CA GLY A 122 -3.77 -3.86 -10.38
C GLY A 122 -4.33 -5.15 -10.95
N TRP A 123 -5.65 -5.24 -10.94
CA TRP A 123 -6.41 -6.32 -11.55
C TRP A 123 -7.52 -5.71 -12.38
N ASP A 124 -7.77 -6.30 -13.55
CA ASP A 124 -8.95 -6.01 -14.34
C ASP A 124 -10.21 -6.56 -13.64
N ASN A 125 -11.37 -6.25 -14.20
CA ASN A 125 -12.65 -6.72 -13.68
C ASN A 125 -12.66 -8.26 -13.52
N LEU A 126 -13.09 -8.74 -12.36
CA LEU A 126 -13.17 -10.14 -11.93
C LEU A 126 -11.84 -10.90 -11.78
N GLU A 127 -10.72 -10.40 -12.30
CA GLU A 127 -9.44 -11.12 -12.30
C GLU A 127 -8.97 -11.48 -10.88
N LEU A 128 -9.07 -10.55 -9.92
CA LEU A 128 -8.72 -10.84 -8.51
C LEU A 128 -9.62 -11.94 -7.90
N ASP A 129 -10.92 -11.95 -8.23
CA ASP A 129 -11.84 -12.96 -7.70
C ASP A 129 -11.56 -14.34 -8.32
N GLU A 130 -11.19 -14.38 -9.59
CA GLU A 130 -10.74 -15.59 -10.30
C GLU A 130 -9.46 -16.13 -9.67
N GLU A 131 -8.44 -15.29 -9.45
CA GLU A 131 -7.19 -15.70 -8.80
C GLU A 131 -7.41 -16.19 -7.35
N ILE A 132 -8.36 -15.60 -6.62
CA ILE A 132 -8.76 -16.10 -5.29
C ILE A 132 -9.45 -17.46 -5.42
N ALA A 133 -10.35 -17.64 -6.38
CA ALA A 133 -11.06 -18.91 -6.61
C ALA A 133 -10.11 -20.04 -7.05
N GLU A 134 -9.06 -19.71 -7.80
CA GLU A 134 -7.98 -20.61 -8.21
C GLU A 134 -7.00 -20.94 -7.06
N GLY A 135 -7.06 -20.17 -5.97
CA GLY A 135 -6.24 -20.39 -4.77
C GLY A 135 -4.88 -19.70 -4.80
N SER A 136 -4.64 -18.78 -5.73
CA SER A 136 -3.42 -17.95 -5.77
C SER A 136 -3.31 -17.04 -4.54
N TRP A 137 -4.46 -16.62 -4.01
CA TRP A 137 -4.55 -15.72 -2.85
C TRP A 137 -5.45 -16.28 -1.75
N VAL A 138 -5.02 -16.06 -0.50
CA VAL A 138 -5.85 -16.27 0.69
C VAL A 138 -6.26 -14.92 1.26
N VAL A 139 -7.56 -14.68 1.37
CA VAL A 139 -8.11 -13.49 2.05
C VAL A 139 -7.90 -13.65 3.55
N LEU A 140 -7.26 -12.66 4.19
CA LEU A 140 -7.04 -12.65 5.62
C LEU A 140 -8.25 -12.03 6.33
N ASN A 141 -8.86 -12.79 7.24
CA ASN A 141 -9.88 -12.27 8.15
C ASN A 141 -9.20 -11.46 9.25
N ILE A 142 -8.90 -10.20 8.94
CA ILE A 142 -8.49 -9.23 9.95
C ILE A 142 -9.79 -8.62 10.48
N GLU A 143 -10.35 -9.22 11.52
CA GLU A 143 -11.33 -8.52 12.34
C GLU A 143 -10.69 -7.20 12.80
N ASP A 144 -11.44 -6.10 12.69
CA ASP A 144 -11.03 -4.73 13.01
C ASP A 144 -10.44 -4.63 14.42
N ASN A 145 -9.17 -4.99 14.58
CA ASN A 145 -8.43 -4.80 15.82
C ASN A 145 -7.76 -3.43 15.74
N PRO A 146 -8.23 -2.42 16.49
CA PRO A 146 -7.66 -1.07 16.49
C PRO A 146 -6.20 -1.04 16.98
N ASN A 147 -5.68 -2.15 17.53
CA ASN A 147 -4.30 -2.31 17.96
C ASN A 147 -3.42 -3.08 16.95
N ASN A 148 -3.95 -3.50 15.80
CA ASN A 148 -3.08 -4.01 14.75
C ASN A 148 -2.19 -2.86 14.29
N ALA A 149 -0.94 -2.92 14.75
CA ALA A 149 0.14 -2.07 14.30
C ALA A 149 0.01 -1.91 12.78
N PHE A 150 -0.12 -0.67 12.35
CA PHE A 150 -0.23 -0.29 10.94
C PHE A 150 0.79 -1.07 10.09
N LEU A 151 0.30 -2.00 9.26
CA LEU A 151 0.98 -2.81 8.23
C LEU A 151 2.39 -3.33 8.53
#